data_AF-A0A954AC48-F1
#
_entry.id   AF-A0A954AC48-F1
#
_cell.length_a   1.000
_cell.length_b   1.000
_cell.length_c   1.000
_cell.angle_alpha   90.00
_cell.angle_beta   90.00
_cell.angle_gamma   90.00
#
_symmetry.space_group_name_H-M   'P 1'
#
loop_
_entity.id
_entity.type
_entity.pdbx_description
1 polymer ?
#
loop_
_entity_poly.entity_id
_entity_poly.type
_entity_poly.pdbx_seq_one_letter_code
_entity_poly.pdbx_strand_id
1 'polypeptide(L)'
;MEEGVAVKAKKPPVPVEVAVIEHGPIELQRTFTGTLEARAEFVVAPKVAGRVEQIDLDLADEVTRGQIVALLDDAEYVQAVARAQADLEITRASNIEADSLLQIAERELSRIDDLRGRGVSSESQRDVAKADQLAKQAQVKVTTAR
;
A
#
# COMPACT_ATOMS: atom_id res chain seq x y z
N MET A 1 -27.00 -103.33 -59.50
CA MET A 1 -26.53 -103.34 -58.11
C MET A 1 -25.52 -102.21 -58.04
N GLU A 2 -25.96 -101.00 -57.67
CA GLU A 2 -25.99 -100.49 -56.27
C GLU A 2 -24.56 -100.51 -55.68
N GLU A 3 -23.96 -99.45 -55.15
CA GLU A 3 -24.39 -98.21 -54.49
C GLU A 3 -23.43 -97.07 -54.94
N GLY A 4 -23.73 -95.77 -54.94
CA GLY A 4 -24.46 -95.01 -53.93
C GLY A 4 -23.49 -94.44 -52.89
N VAL A 5 -22.87 -93.27 -53.17
CA VAL A 5 -22.55 -92.29 -52.12
C VAL A 5 -22.83 -90.89 -52.64
N ALA A 6 -23.96 -90.36 -52.21
CA ALA A 6 -24.35 -88.96 -52.35
C ALA A 6 -23.87 -88.18 -51.13
N VAL A 7 -23.05 -87.13 -51.30
CA VAL A 7 -22.87 -86.01 -50.35
C VAL A 7 -22.21 -84.88 -51.13
N LYS A 8 -22.58 -83.60 -51.14
CA LYS A 8 -23.72 -82.78 -50.68
C LYS A 8 -23.63 -81.54 -51.59
N ALA A 9 -24.76 -81.01 -52.07
CA ALA A 9 -24.77 -79.77 -52.83
C ALA A 9 -24.19 -78.62 -51.98
N LYS A 10 -23.04 -78.08 -52.40
CA LYS A 10 -22.36 -76.98 -51.73
C LYS A 10 -23.16 -75.70 -52.03
N LYS A 11 -23.84 -75.17 -51.00
CA LYS A 11 -24.59 -73.89 -51.09
C LYS A 11 -23.71 -72.83 -51.78
N PRO A 12 -24.26 -72.03 -52.71
CA PRO A 12 -23.48 -71.00 -53.38
C PRO A 12 -22.87 -70.08 -52.32
N PRO A 13 -21.57 -69.73 -52.44
CA PRO A 13 -20.89 -68.93 -51.44
C PRO A 13 -21.61 -67.60 -51.31
N VAL A 14 -21.95 -67.25 -50.08
CA VAL A 14 -22.58 -65.97 -49.77
C VAL A 14 -21.56 -64.88 -50.09
N PRO A 15 -21.86 -63.92 -50.98
CA PRO A 15 -20.95 -62.81 -51.26
C PRO A 15 -20.67 -62.03 -49.98
N VAL A 16 -19.38 -61.74 -49.74
CA VAL A 16 -18.93 -60.94 -48.60
C VAL A 16 -18.07 -59.79 -49.11
N GLU A 17 -18.23 -58.64 -48.47
CA GLU A 17 -17.35 -57.50 -48.72
C GLU A 17 -16.03 -57.73 -48.00
N VAL A 18 -14.93 -57.53 -48.72
CA VAL A 18 -13.56 -57.62 -48.20
C VAL A 18 -12.86 -56.29 -48.42
N ALA A 19 -11.99 -55.92 -47.48
CA ALA A 19 -11.09 -54.78 -47.60
C ALA A 19 -9.64 -55.22 -47.34
N VAL A 20 -8.67 -54.57 -47.98
CA VAL A 20 -7.24 -54.83 -47.80
C VAL A 20 -6.78 -54.19 -46.49
N ILE A 21 -5.97 -54.91 -45.70
CA ILE A 21 -5.46 -54.42 -44.41
C ILE A 21 -4.35 -53.40 -44.66
N GLU A 22 -4.53 -52.18 -44.14
CA GLU A 22 -3.52 -51.13 -44.13
C GLU A 22 -3.01 -50.91 -42.70
N HIS A 23 -1.70 -50.82 -42.54
CA HIS A 23 -1.07 -50.51 -41.25
C HIS A 23 -0.76 -49.02 -41.18
N GLY A 24 -1.37 -48.33 -40.22
CA GLY A 24 -1.14 -46.92 -39.95
C GLY A 24 -1.36 -46.59 -38.47
N PRO A 25 -0.92 -45.42 -38.00
CA PRO A 25 -1.20 -44.96 -36.65
C PRO A 25 -2.72 -44.77 -36.46
N ILE A 26 -3.26 -45.35 -35.38
CA ILE A 26 -4.64 -45.12 -34.97
C ILE A 26 -4.60 -44.14 -33.80
N GLU A 27 -5.25 -43.00 -33.96
CA GLU A 27 -5.35 -41.98 -32.92
C GLU A 27 -6.77 -41.92 -32.37
N LEU A 28 -6.87 -41.85 -31.03
CA LEU A 28 -8.14 -41.63 -30.35
C LEU A 28 -8.30 -40.14 -30.05
N GLN A 29 -9.00 -39.43 -30.92
CA GLN A 29 -9.32 -38.03 -30.71
C GLN A 29 -10.56 -37.91 -29.81
N ARG A 30 -10.45 -37.13 -28.73
CA ARG A 30 -11.57 -36.78 -27.85
C ARG A 30 -11.75 -35.27 -27.84
N THR A 31 -12.98 -34.82 -28.04
CA THR A 31 -13.33 -33.41 -27.98
C THR A 31 -13.82 -33.07 -26.59
N PHE A 32 -13.24 -32.03 -26.00
CA PHE A 32 -13.67 -31.48 -24.72
C PHE A 32 -14.00 -30.00 -24.90
N THR A 33 -14.96 -29.52 -24.12
CA THR A 33 -15.23 -28.10 -23.97
C THR A 33 -14.48 -27.56 -22.77
N GLY A 34 -13.98 -26.32 -22.87
CA GLY A 34 -13.28 -25.63 -21.79
C GLY A 34 -13.35 -24.13 -21.98
N THR A 35 -13.20 -23.39 -20.88
CA THR A 35 -13.19 -21.93 -20.86
C THR A 35 -11.75 -21.46 -20.63
N LEU A 36 -11.34 -20.40 -21.34
CA LEU A 36 -10.07 -19.72 -21.11
C LEU A 36 -10.31 -18.52 -20.20
N GLU A 37 -9.48 -18.37 -19.18
CA GLU A 37 -9.53 -17.26 -18.23
C GLU A 37 -8.16 -16.58 -18.15
N ALA A 38 -8.15 -15.33 -17.69
CA ALA A 38 -6.93 -14.58 -17.48
C ALA A 38 -6.06 -15.26 -16.41
N ARG A 39 -4.73 -15.22 -16.58
CA ARG A 39 -3.80 -15.78 -15.59
C ARG A 39 -3.92 -15.09 -14.22
N ALA A 40 -4.26 -13.81 -14.21
CA ALA A 40 -4.49 -13.03 -13.01
C ALA A 40 -5.52 -11.93 -13.31
N GLU A 41 -6.41 -11.70 -12.35
CA GLU A 41 -7.43 -10.66 -12.40
C GLU A 41 -7.41 -9.89 -11.07
N PHE A 42 -7.51 -8.56 -11.14
CA PHE A 42 -7.46 -7.69 -9.97
C PHE A 42 -8.57 -6.66 -10.04
N VAL A 43 -9.28 -6.50 -8.92
CA VAL A 43 -10.24 -5.41 -8.74
C VAL A 43 -9.52 -4.25 -8.07
N VAL A 44 -9.42 -3.12 -8.77
CA VAL A 44 -8.82 -1.89 -8.24
C VAL A 44 -9.90 -1.07 -7.56
N ALA A 45 -9.70 -0.77 -6.27
CA ALA A 45 -10.61 0.06 -5.49
C ALA A 45 -9.84 1.06 -4.61
N PRO A 46 -10.34 2.29 -4.45
CA PRO A 46 -9.74 3.26 -3.55
C PRO A 46 -9.93 2.83 -2.09
N LYS A 47 -8.94 3.14 -1.24
CA LYS A 47 -9.01 2.88 0.21
C LYS A 47 -9.83 3.94 0.97
N VAL A 48 -10.04 5.08 0.34
CA VAL A 48 -10.77 6.22 0.91
C VAL A 48 -12.05 6.44 0.13
N ALA A 49 -13.08 6.91 0.82
CA ALA A 49 -14.28 7.39 0.16
C ALA A 49 -14.00 8.76 -0.45
N GLY A 50 -14.54 9.02 -1.63
CA GLY A 50 -14.39 10.29 -2.32
C GLY A 50 -15.16 10.30 -3.62
N ARG A 51 -15.42 11.50 -4.14
CA ARG A 51 -16.02 11.67 -5.47
C ARG A 51 -14.92 11.49 -6.52
N VAL A 52 -15.20 10.71 -7.56
CA VAL A 52 -14.30 10.62 -8.71
C VAL A 52 -14.36 11.95 -9.46
N GLU A 53 -13.22 12.60 -9.61
CA GLU A 53 -13.08 13.84 -10.38
C GLU A 53 -12.83 13.52 -11.85
N GLN A 54 -11.95 12.57 -12.14
CA GLN A 54 -11.55 12.21 -13.50
C GLN A 54 -11.17 10.74 -13.60
N ILE A 55 -11.43 10.13 -14.76
CA ILE A 55 -10.95 8.81 -15.18
C ILE A 55 -10.32 8.99 -16.55
N ASP A 56 -9.04 8.65 -16.68
CA ASP A 56 -8.22 8.93 -17.87
C ASP A 56 -8.02 7.70 -18.77
N LEU A 57 -8.80 6.64 -18.53
CA LEU A 57 -8.64 5.35 -19.20
C LEU A 57 -9.97 4.88 -19.77
N ASP A 58 -9.88 4.26 -20.94
CA ASP A 58 -10.98 3.60 -21.62
C ASP A 58 -10.89 2.08 -21.48
N LEU A 59 -11.98 1.41 -21.86
CA LEU A 59 -12.04 -0.05 -21.85
C LEU A 59 -11.01 -0.63 -22.83
N ALA A 60 -10.25 -1.61 -22.35
CA ALA A 60 -9.18 -2.33 -23.07
C ALA A 60 -7.85 -1.57 -23.24
N ASP A 61 -7.67 -0.44 -22.56
CA ASP A 61 -6.38 0.23 -22.50
C ASP A 61 -5.35 -0.59 -21.72
N GLU A 62 -4.11 -0.64 -22.23
CA GLU A 62 -2.97 -1.18 -21.51
C GLU A 62 -2.45 -0.17 -20.49
N VAL A 63 -2.27 -0.61 -19.24
CA VAL A 63 -1.77 0.21 -18.14
C VAL A 63 -0.38 -0.23 -17.69
N THR A 64 0.44 0.75 -17.31
CA THR A 64 1.77 0.52 -16.74
C THR A 64 1.77 0.66 -15.22
N ARG A 65 2.80 0.10 -14.57
CA ARG A 65 2.90 0.17 -13.10
C ARG A 65 3.07 1.62 -12.64
N GLY A 66 2.16 2.06 -11.78
CA GLY A 66 2.17 3.41 -11.20
C GLY A 66 1.44 4.46 -12.04
N GLN A 67 0.82 4.05 -13.14
CA GLN A 67 -0.05 4.93 -13.92
C GLN A 67 -1.31 5.30 -13.12
N ILE A 68 -1.69 6.58 -13.21
CA ILE A 68 -2.92 7.08 -12.60
C ILE A 68 -4.10 6.56 -13.44
N VAL A 69 -5.04 5.90 -12.76
CA VAL A 69 -6.24 5.33 -13.37
C VAL A 69 -7.44 6.25 -13.19
N ALA A 70 -7.57 6.83 -12.00
CA ALA A 70 -8.62 7.78 -11.64
C ALA A 70 -8.11 8.78 -10.61
N LEU A 71 -8.59 10.01 -10.69
CA LEU A 71 -8.38 11.06 -9.72
C LEU A 71 -9.64 11.22 -8.86
N LEU A 72 -9.45 11.27 -7.54
CA LEU A 72 -10.52 11.54 -6.59
C LEU A 72 -10.40 13.00 -6.14
N ASP A 73 -11.55 13.64 -5.90
CA ASP A 73 -11.63 14.98 -5.31
C ASP A 73 -10.93 14.97 -3.95
N ASP A 74 -9.85 15.75 -3.85
CA ASP A 74 -8.96 15.79 -2.69
C ASP A 74 -9.03 17.11 -1.91
N ALA A 75 -10.00 17.98 -2.21
CA ALA A 75 -10.07 19.32 -1.63
C ALA A 75 -10.06 19.31 -0.09
N GLU A 76 -10.80 18.40 0.54
CA GLU A 76 -10.81 18.24 2.00
C GLU A 76 -9.46 17.77 2.54
N TYR A 77 -8.77 16.87 1.84
CA TYR A 77 -7.45 16.38 2.22
C TYR A 77 -6.39 17.47 2.10
N VAL A 78 -6.42 18.26 1.02
CA VAL A 78 -5.54 19.42 0.85
C VAL A 78 -5.75 20.43 1.96
N GLN A 79 -7.01 20.73 2.32
CA GLN A 79 -7.31 21.62 3.45
C GLN A 79 -6.85 21.05 4.79
N ALA A 80 -7.00 19.75 5.02
CA ALA A 80 -6.53 19.10 6.24
C ALA A 80 -4.99 19.18 6.37
N VAL A 81 -4.27 18.97 5.26
CA VAL A 81 -2.81 19.13 5.20
C VAL A 81 -2.41 20.58 5.47
N ALA A 82 -3.09 21.54 4.84
CA ALA A 82 -2.82 22.96 5.04
C ALA A 82 -3.04 23.39 6.51
N ARG A 83 -4.10 22.88 7.15
CA ARG A 83 -4.36 23.11 8.59
C ARG A 83 -3.25 22.53 9.46
N ALA A 84 -2.88 21.26 9.22
CA ALA A 84 -1.80 20.61 9.97
C ALA A 84 -0.45 21.33 9.81
N GLN A 85 -0.18 21.88 8.62
CA GLN A 85 1.00 22.70 8.38
C GLN A 85 0.95 24.02 9.18
N ALA A 86 -0.19 24.70 9.22
CA ALA A 86 -0.35 25.91 10.02
C ALA A 86 -0.16 25.63 11.53
N ASP A 87 -0.74 24.54 12.04
CA ASP A 87 -0.60 24.12 13.44
C ASP A 87 0.87 23.78 13.79
N LEU A 88 1.60 23.19 12.83
CA LEU A 88 3.03 22.93 12.96
C LEU A 88 3.84 24.23 13.06
N GLU A 89 3.54 25.23 12.24
CA GLU A 89 4.21 26.53 12.29
C GLU A 89 3.94 27.26 13.62
N ILE A 90 2.71 27.19 14.13
CA ILE A 90 2.36 27.75 15.45
C ILE A 90 3.16 27.05 16.56
N THR A 91 3.24 25.72 16.51
CA THR A 91 4.00 24.94 17.51
C THR A 91 5.49 25.24 17.44
N ARG A 92 6.05 25.38 16.23
CA ARG A 92 7.44 25.80 16.02
C ARG A 92 7.70 27.18 16.61
N ALA A 93 6.84 28.16 16.32
CA ALA A 93 6.96 29.51 16.88
C ALA A 93 6.90 29.50 18.41
N SER A 94 5.98 28.74 19.00
CA SER A 94 5.88 28.58 20.45
C SER A 94 7.13 27.92 21.06
N ASN A 95 7.75 26.96 20.37
CA ASN A 95 9.00 26.36 20.82
C ASN A 95 10.17 27.35 20.79
N ILE A 96 10.28 28.15 19.72
CA ILE A 96 11.28 29.22 19.61
C ILE A 96 11.10 30.26 20.74
N GLU A 97 9.87 30.62 21.06
CA GLU A 97 9.55 31.52 22.18
C GLU A 97 9.99 30.89 23.52
N ALA A 98 9.64 29.64 23.76
CA ALA A 98 10.02 28.93 24.98
C ALA A 98 11.55 28.82 25.15
N ASP A 99 12.28 28.53 24.06
CA ASP A 99 13.74 28.46 24.07
C ASP A 99 14.35 29.85 24.36
N SER A 100 13.81 30.90 23.76
CA SER A 100 14.25 32.28 24.02
C SER A 100 14.05 32.67 25.48
N LEU A 101 12.92 32.28 26.09
CA LEU A 101 12.65 32.51 27.51
C LEU A 101 13.60 31.72 28.41
N LEU A 102 13.94 30.49 28.04
CA LEU A 102 14.95 29.69 28.75
C LEU A 102 16.33 30.36 28.71
N GLN A 103 16.77 30.82 27.54
CA GLN A 103 18.05 31.52 27.40
C GLN A 103 18.12 32.79 28.27
N ILE A 104 17.01 33.53 28.38
CA ILE A 104 16.93 34.71 29.27
C ILE A 104 17.10 34.30 30.74
N ALA A 105 16.38 33.26 31.18
CA ALA A 105 16.47 32.75 32.55
C ALA A 105 17.88 32.21 32.88
N GLU A 106 18.53 31.54 31.93
CA GLU A 106 19.91 31.05 32.07
C GLU A 106 20.91 32.20 32.23
N ARG A 107 20.78 33.26 31.42
CA ARG A 107 21.63 34.47 31.54
C ARG A 107 21.41 35.18 32.88
N GLU A 108 20.18 35.21 33.39
CA GLU A 108 19.88 35.80 34.69
C GLU A 108 20.52 35.00 35.83
N LEU A 109 20.38 33.67 35.80
CA LEU A 109 21.02 32.79 36.78
C LEU A 109 22.55 32.96 36.78
N SER A 110 23.17 33.00 35.59
CA SER A 110 24.62 33.25 35.45
C SER A 110 25.01 34.61 36.05
N ARG A 111 24.22 35.66 35.80
CA ARG A 111 24.48 37.00 36.35
C ARG A 111 24.42 37.02 37.87
N ILE A 112 23.44 36.33 38.46
CA ILE A 112 23.30 36.23 39.91
C ILE A 112 24.44 35.41 40.52
N ASP A 113 24.84 34.33 39.87
CA ASP A 113 26.00 33.53 40.30
C ASP A 113 27.30 34.36 40.30
N ASP A 114 27.53 35.20 39.28
CA ASP A 114 28.67 36.11 39.21
C ASP A 114 28.63 37.23 40.27
N LEU A 115 27.44 37.75 40.58
CA LEU A 115 27.26 38.76 41.64
C LEU A 115 27.47 38.15 43.03
N ARG A 116 27.05 36.90 43.23
CA ARG A 116 27.27 36.16 44.47
C ARG A 116 28.74 35.83 44.69
N GLY A 117 29.47 35.45 43.64
CA GLY A 117 30.93 35.28 43.69
C GLY A 117 31.67 36.56 44.12
N ARG A 118 31.06 37.73 43.88
CA ARG A 118 31.53 39.05 44.33
C ARG A 118 30.95 39.50 45.68
N GLY A 119 30.15 38.68 46.35
CA GLY A 119 29.55 38.96 47.66
C GLY A 119 28.34 39.91 47.64
N VAL A 120 27.74 40.15 46.47
CA VAL A 120 26.68 41.17 46.28
C VAL A 120 25.26 40.58 46.33
N SER A 121 25.09 39.28 46.04
CA SER A 121 23.79 38.60 46.02
C SER A 121 23.63 37.60 47.18
N SER A 122 22.38 37.38 47.60
CA SER A 122 22.02 36.37 48.61
C SER A 122 21.73 35.00 47.98
N GLU A 123 21.80 33.94 48.79
CA GLU A 123 21.45 32.57 48.39
C GLU A 123 19.97 32.46 47.95
N SER A 124 19.06 33.13 48.65
CA SER A 124 17.65 33.18 48.30
C SER A 124 17.39 33.72 46.88
N GLN A 125 18.13 34.76 46.44
CA GLN A 125 17.99 35.30 45.08
C GLN A 125 18.42 34.29 44.02
N ARG A 126 19.48 33.52 44.30
CA ARG A 126 19.97 32.47 43.42
C ARG A 126 18.96 31.34 43.29
N ASP A 127 18.37 30.90 44.39
CA ASP A 127 17.39 29.82 44.38
C ASP A 127 16.14 30.18 43.58
N VAL A 128 15.69 31.44 43.66
CA VAL A 128 14.59 31.96 42.83
C VAL A 128 14.95 31.91 41.34
N ALA A 129 16.13 32.38 40.96
CA ALA A 129 16.57 32.36 39.55
C ALA A 129 16.75 30.93 39.02
N LYS A 130 17.24 30.01 39.86
CA LYS A 130 17.37 28.60 39.50
C LYS A 130 16.02 27.92 39.33
N ALA A 131 15.05 28.24 40.20
CA ALA A 131 13.68 27.75 40.08
C ALA A 131 13.02 28.24 38.78
N ASP A 132 13.21 29.51 38.41
CA ASP A 132 12.69 30.06 37.15
C ASP A 132 13.33 29.38 35.93
N GLN A 133 14.66 29.20 35.91
CA GLN A 133 15.35 28.47 34.84
C GLN A 133 14.80 27.05 34.67
N LEU A 134 14.60 26.31 35.77
CA LEU A 134 14.01 24.97 35.73
C LEU A 134 12.58 24.98 35.20
N ALA A 135 11.78 25.99 35.55
CA ALA A 135 10.42 26.14 35.04
C ALA A 135 10.40 26.41 33.52
N LYS A 136 11.28 27.28 33.02
CA LYS A 136 11.41 27.52 31.56
C LYS A 136 11.94 26.30 30.82
N GLN A 137 12.86 25.56 31.43
CA GLN A 137 13.38 24.32 30.84
C GLN A 137 12.30 23.25 30.75
N ALA A 138 11.43 23.13 31.75
CA ALA A 138 10.26 22.26 31.70
C ALA A 138 9.30 22.70 30.58
N GLN A 139 9.10 24.01 30.41
CA GLN A 139 8.27 24.55 29.33
C GLN A 139 8.79 24.17 27.93
N VAL A 140 10.11 24.28 27.69
CA VAL A 140 10.73 23.85 26.41
C VAL A 140 10.54 22.36 26.16
N LYS A 141 10.64 21.52 27.21
CA LYS A 141 10.38 20.07 27.08
C LYS A 141 8.93 19.80 26.70
N VAL A 142 7.99 20.54 27.26
CA VAL A 142 6.56 20.43 26.92
C VAL A 142 6.29 20.86 25.48
N THR A 143 6.89 21.96 25.01
CA THR A 143 6.70 22.44 23.63
C THR A 143 7.39 21.56 22.59
N THR A 144 8.48 20.88 22.96
CA THR A 144 9.19 19.97 22.05
C THR A 144 8.53 18.59 21.97
N ALA A 145 7.84 18.15 23.02
CA ALA A 145 7.12 16.87 23.05
C ALA A 145 5.70 16.94 22.47
N ARG A 146 5.23 18.15 22.15
CA ARG A 146 3.90 18.42 21.60
C ARG A 146 3.94 18.41 20.07
#